data_AF-A0A928B518-F1
#
_entry.id   AF-A0A928B518-F1
#
_cell.length_a   1.000
_cell.length_b   1.000
_cell.length_c   1.000
_cell.angle_alpha   90.00
_cell.angle_beta   90.00
_cell.angle_gamma   90.00
#
_symmetry.space_group_name_H-M   'P 1'
#
loop_
_entity.id
_entity.type
_entity.pdbx_description
1 polymer ?
#
loop_
_entity_poly.entity_id
_entity_poly.type
_entity_poly.pdbx_seq_one_letter_code
_entity_poly.pdbx_strand_id
1 'polypeptide(L)'
;MDVIVQFLVDWGYIGLFIAAVLAGSIFPFSSEVVLTVLVQMGADPWLCLISATIGNTLGGLICYWLGWLGKPEWIEKWLKVDKAKLDKVSGFVRRYGAWMGFFGVLPWVGEAIIVLLGLMRSNLWLTTLTMFIGKGIRYAAIIFALQGINSLF
;
A
#
# COMPACT_ATOMS: atom_id res chain seq x y z
N MET A 1 21.26 2.55 9.79
CA MET A 1 20.17 2.82 8.84
C MET A 1 20.50 2.05 7.56
N ASP A 2 19.54 1.35 6.95
CA ASP A 2 19.80 0.68 5.66
C ASP A 2 20.29 1.70 4.63
N VAL A 3 21.34 1.37 3.87
CA VAL A 3 21.92 2.26 2.83
C VAL A 3 20.85 2.71 1.83
N ILE A 4 19.90 1.83 1.52
CA ILE A 4 18.77 2.10 0.63
C ILE A 4 17.81 3.13 1.24
N VAL A 5 17.51 3.02 2.53
CA VAL A 5 16.61 3.96 3.23
C VAL A 5 17.24 5.34 3.27
N GLN A 6 18.55 5.42 3.58
CA GLN A 6 19.26 6.68 3.59
C GLN A 6 19.29 7.34 2.20
N PHE A 7 19.58 6.57 1.15
CA PHE A 7 19.50 7.06 -0.22
C PHE A 7 18.11 7.61 -0.59
N LEU A 8 17.03 6.96 -0.16
CA LEU A 8 15.67 7.43 -0.40
C LEU A 8 15.33 8.69 0.42
N VAL A 9 15.84 8.80 1.64
CA VAL A 9 15.68 10.02 2.44
C VAL A 9 16.42 11.19 1.79
N ASP A 10 17.64 10.97 1.28
CA ASP A 10 18.43 12.01 0.60
C ASP A 10 17.72 12.55 -0.66
N TRP A 11 16.89 11.73 -1.29
CA TRP A 11 16.04 12.10 -2.44
C TRP A 11 14.72 12.80 -2.04
N GLY A 12 14.48 13.02 -0.75
CA GLY A 12 13.35 13.78 -0.25
C GLY A 12 11.99 13.20 -0.64
N TYR A 13 11.08 14.06 -1.11
CA TYR A 13 9.73 13.64 -1.51
C TYR A 13 9.71 12.61 -2.65
N ILE A 14 10.69 12.65 -3.56
CA ILE A 14 10.78 11.68 -4.66
C ILE A 14 11.20 10.31 -4.13
N GLY A 15 12.18 10.27 -3.21
CA GLY A 15 12.56 9.02 -2.57
C GLY A 15 11.44 8.44 -1.72
N LEU A 16 10.66 9.28 -1.02
CA LEU A 16 9.43 8.85 -0.35
C LEU A 16 8.39 8.28 -1.31
N PHE A 17 8.20 8.91 -2.47
CA PHE A 17 7.29 8.39 -3.50
C PHE A 17 7.72 6.99 -3.95
N ILE A 18 9.01 6.82 -4.27
CA ILE A 18 9.57 5.53 -4.70
C ILE A 18 9.43 4.49 -3.59
N ALA A 19 9.77 4.87 -2.35
CA ALA A 19 9.62 4.02 -1.17
C ALA A 19 8.16 3.56 -1.00
N ALA A 20 7.20 4.47 -1.20
CA ALA A 20 5.78 4.20 -1.10
C ALA A 20 5.27 3.31 -2.24
N VAL A 21 5.74 3.50 -3.48
CA VAL A 21 5.45 2.59 -4.60
C VAL A 21 5.94 1.18 -4.28
N LEU A 22 7.17 1.04 -3.79
CA LEU A 22 7.75 -0.26 -3.45
C LEU A 22 6.99 -0.92 -2.30
N ALA A 23 6.67 -0.16 -1.25
CA ALA A 23 5.92 -0.63 -0.09
C ALA A 23 4.47 -1.02 -0.42
N GLY A 24 3.85 -0.31 -1.36
CA GLY A 24 2.53 -0.64 -1.90
C GLY A 24 2.56 -1.74 -2.95
N SER A 25 3.73 -2.23 -3.36
CA SER A 25 3.85 -3.32 -4.32
C SER A 25 4.01 -4.66 -3.57
N ILE A 26 4.36 -5.71 -4.31
CA ILE A 26 4.64 -7.04 -3.76
C ILE A 26 5.91 -7.10 -2.88
N PHE A 27 6.67 -6.00 -2.81
CA PHE A 27 7.98 -5.96 -2.16
C PHE A 27 7.88 -5.69 -0.65
N PRO A 28 8.69 -6.38 0.19
CA PRO A 28 8.91 -6.01 1.58
C PRO A 28 9.62 -4.66 1.67
N PHE A 29 8.87 -3.58 1.70
CA PHE A 29 9.43 -2.25 1.95
C PHE A 29 8.58 -1.47 2.94
N SER A 30 9.22 -0.68 3.80
CA SER A 30 8.54 0.16 4.79
C SER A 30 8.70 1.63 4.41
N SER A 31 7.71 2.14 3.69
CA SER A 31 7.62 3.56 3.33
C SER A 31 7.41 4.49 4.55
N GLU A 32 6.92 3.92 5.66
CA GLU A 32 6.63 4.64 6.90
C GLU A 32 7.92 5.14 7.56
N VAL A 33 9.00 4.36 7.46
CA VAL A 33 10.33 4.75 7.97
C VAL A 33 10.87 5.95 7.21
N VAL A 34 10.75 5.96 5.87
CA VAL A 34 11.20 7.10 5.05
C VAL A 34 10.35 8.34 5.35
N LEU A 35 9.03 8.17 5.51
CA LEU A 35 8.11 9.25 5.88
C LEU A 35 8.44 9.85 7.25
N THR A 36 8.64 9.03 8.28
CA THR A 36 8.91 9.52 9.64
C THR A 36 10.22 10.29 9.70
N VAL A 37 11.26 9.79 9.04
CA VAL A 37 12.57 10.46 8.99
C VAL A 37 12.47 11.81 8.27
N LEU A 38 11.79 11.88 7.12
CA LEU A 38 11.64 13.15 6.38
C LEU A 38 10.88 14.20 7.19
N VAL A 39 9.79 13.81 7.85
CA VAL A 39 9.02 14.72 8.71
C VAL A 39 9.87 15.21 9.89
N GLN A 40 10.67 14.34 10.51
CA GLN A 40 11.59 14.73 11.59
C GLN A 40 12.72 15.65 11.12
N MET A 41 13.16 15.52 9.87
CA MET A 41 14.14 16.41 9.24
C MET A 41 13.55 17.76 8.80
N GLY A 42 12.26 18.01 9.07
CA GLY A 42 11.60 19.28 8.78
C GLY A 42 10.97 19.36 7.38
N ALA A 43 10.80 18.23 6.68
CA ALA A 43 10.05 18.21 5.43
C ALA A 43 8.56 18.54 5.66
N ASP A 44 7.91 19.14 4.67
CA ASP A 44 6.50 19.49 4.75
C ASP A 44 5.65 18.21 4.89
N PRO A 45 4.88 18.06 5.97
CA PRO A 45 4.09 16.86 6.22
C PRO A 45 2.97 16.64 5.19
N TRP A 46 2.40 17.71 4.61
CA TRP A 46 1.38 17.60 3.58
C TRP A 46 1.97 17.09 2.26
N LEU A 47 3.16 17.59 1.89
CA LEU A 47 3.87 17.07 0.71
C LEU A 47 4.29 15.61 0.91
N CYS A 48 4.72 15.25 2.13
CA CYS A 48 5.00 13.86 2.47
C CYS A 48 3.75 12.97 2.35
N LEU A 49 2.61 13.44 2.86
CA LEU A 49 1.34 12.72 2.78
C LEU A 49 0.92 12.49 1.32
N ILE A 50 0.96 13.53 0.49
CA ILE A 50 0.59 13.44 -0.93
C ILE A 50 1.52 12.48 -1.65
N SER A 51 2.84 12.66 -1.48
CA SER A 51 3.86 11.82 -2.13
C SER A 51 3.69 10.34 -1.76
N ALA A 52 3.59 10.04 -0.46
CA ALA A 52 3.43 8.68 0.03
C ALA A 52 2.10 8.06 -0.40
N THR A 53 0.99 8.81 -0.36
CA THR A 53 -0.32 8.29 -0.73
C THR A 53 -0.40 7.97 -2.22
N ILE A 54 0.09 8.87 -3.08
CA ILE A 54 0.11 8.63 -4.54
C ILE A 54 1.03 7.46 -4.87
N GLY A 55 2.25 7.44 -4.31
CA GLY A 55 3.20 6.36 -4.54
C GLY A 55 2.63 5.00 -4.12
N ASN A 56 2.07 4.90 -2.92
CA ASN A 56 1.51 3.66 -2.43
C ASN A 56 0.25 3.23 -3.20
N THR A 57 -0.57 4.17 -3.66
CA THR A 57 -1.70 3.88 -4.55
C THR A 57 -1.22 3.32 -5.89
N LEU A 58 -0.16 3.87 -6.47
CA LEU A 58 0.45 3.34 -7.69
C LEU A 58 1.06 1.95 -7.48
N GLY A 59 1.73 1.72 -6.35
CA GLY A 59 2.20 0.38 -5.97
C GLY A 59 1.07 -0.65 -5.93
N GLY A 60 -0.04 -0.31 -5.29
CA GLY A 60 -1.19 -1.21 -5.20
C GLY A 60 -1.89 -1.40 -6.56
N LEU A 61 -1.84 -0.40 -7.45
CA LEU A 61 -2.27 -0.59 -8.83
C LEU A 61 -1.41 -1.64 -9.54
N ILE A 62 -0.08 -1.66 -9.33
CA ILE A 62 0.77 -2.72 -9.88
C ILE A 62 0.29 -4.09 -9.37
N CYS A 63 0.01 -4.24 -8.07
CA CYS A 63 -0.57 -5.45 -7.50
C CYS A 63 -1.91 -5.84 -8.13
N TYR A 64 -2.80 -4.87 -8.34
CA TYR A 64 -4.09 -5.07 -8.99
C TYR A 64 -3.92 -5.60 -10.42
N TRP A 65 -3.04 -4.97 -11.20
CA TRP A 65 -2.77 -5.37 -12.57
C TRP A 65 -2.08 -6.74 -12.66
N LEU A 66 -1.18 -7.06 -11.71
CA LEU A 66 -0.61 -8.40 -11.57
C LEU A 66 -1.70 -9.45 -11.30
N GLY A 67 -2.67 -9.14 -10.43
CA GLY A 67 -3.85 -9.98 -10.23
C GLY A 67 -4.68 -10.13 -11.50
N TRP A 68 -4.94 -9.02 -12.19
CA TRP A 68 -5.78 -8.97 -13.39
C TRP A 68 -5.21 -9.78 -14.57
N LEU A 69 -3.89 -9.75 -14.75
CA LEU A 69 -3.15 -10.56 -15.71
C LEU A 69 -2.93 -12.00 -15.22
N GLY A 70 -2.95 -12.20 -13.90
CA GLY A 70 -2.71 -13.48 -13.25
C GLY A 70 -3.81 -14.49 -13.56
N LYS A 71 -3.40 -15.76 -13.72
CA LYS A 71 -4.33 -16.88 -13.73
C LYS A 71 -4.44 -17.50 -12.33
N PRO A 72 -5.59 -18.10 -11.97
CA PRO A 72 -5.76 -18.78 -10.68
C PRO A 72 -4.66 -19.82 -10.41
N GLU A 73 -4.20 -20.51 -11.46
CA GLU A 73 -3.14 -21.53 -11.34
C GLU A 73 -1.78 -20.94 -10.91
N TRP A 74 -1.51 -19.67 -11.20
CA TRP A 74 -0.25 -19.01 -10.80
C TRP A 74 -0.28 -18.63 -9.32
N ILE A 75 -1.44 -18.19 -8.82
CA ILE A 75 -1.64 -17.82 -7.42
C ILE A 75 -1.49 -19.05 -6.53
N GLU A 76 -2.05 -20.19 -6.93
CA GLU A 76 -1.89 -21.46 -6.21
C GLU A 76 -0.40 -21.87 -6.10
N LYS A 77 0.37 -21.71 -7.19
CA LYS A 77 1.79 -22.07 -7.23
C LYS A 77 2.70 -21.10 -6.46
N TRP A 78 2.44 -19.79 -6.56
CA TRP A 78 3.28 -18.75 -5.95
C TRP A 78 2.95 -18.49 -4.48
N LEU A 79 1.67 -18.44 -4.12
CA LEU A 79 1.23 -18.19 -2.75
C LEU A 79 1.07 -19.48 -1.94
N LYS A 80 1.19 -20.66 -2.57
CA LYS A 80 0.99 -21.98 -1.95
C LYS A 80 -0.35 -22.07 -1.20
N VAL A 81 -1.36 -21.35 -1.68
CA VAL A 81 -2.70 -21.35 -1.09
C VAL A 81 -3.55 -22.37 -1.84
N ASP A 82 -4.14 -23.29 -1.08
CA ASP A 82 -5.06 -24.32 -1.56
C ASP A 82 -6.25 -23.70 -2.32
N LYS A 83 -6.67 -24.29 -3.45
CA LYS A 83 -7.79 -23.78 -4.27
C LYS A 83 -9.06 -23.58 -3.44
N ALA A 84 -9.35 -24.50 -2.52
CA ALA A 84 -10.54 -24.38 -1.67
C ALA A 84 -10.50 -23.15 -0.75
N LYS A 85 -9.29 -22.75 -0.29
CA LYS A 85 -9.11 -21.51 0.48
C LYS A 85 -9.19 -20.29 -0.43
N LEU A 86 -8.58 -20.33 -1.61
CA LEU A 86 -8.68 -19.25 -2.59
C LEU A 86 -10.13 -19.00 -3.01
N ASP A 87 -10.93 -20.03 -3.24
CA ASP A 87 -12.35 -19.92 -3.59
C ASP A 87 -13.20 -19.37 -2.45
N LYS A 88 -12.87 -19.74 -1.20
CA LYS A 88 -13.57 -19.20 -0.02
C LYS A 88 -13.25 -17.73 0.20
N VAL A 89 -11.97 -17.35 0.08
CA VAL A 89 -11.52 -15.96 0.21
C VAL A 89 -12.00 -15.11 -0.96
N SER A 90 -11.93 -15.62 -2.19
CA SER A 90 -12.46 -14.93 -3.37
C SER A 90 -13.98 -14.76 -3.27
N GLY A 91 -14.72 -15.76 -2.79
CA GLY A 91 -16.15 -15.66 -2.51
C GLY A 91 -16.48 -14.60 -1.44
N PHE A 92 -15.69 -14.52 -0.37
CA PHE A 92 -15.81 -13.48 0.65
C PHE A 92 -15.51 -12.09 0.09
N VAL A 93 -14.39 -11.94 -0.63
CA VAL A 93 -14.00 -10.69 -1.29
C VAL A 93 -15.05 -10.30 -2.33
N ARG A 94 -15.69 -11.25 -3.03
CA ARG A 94 -16.75 -10.99 -4.01
C ARG A 94 -18.00 -10.41 -3.37
N ARG A 95 -18.32 -10.87 -2.16
CA ARG A 95 -19.49 -10.40 -1.39
C ARG A 95 -19.37 -8.92 -1.02
N TYR A 96 -18.16 -8.45 -0.73
CA TYR A 96 -17.88 -7.05 -0.40
C TYR A 96 -17.36 -6.22 -1.59
N GLY A 97 -16.89 -6.88 -2.64
CA GLY A 97 -16.40 -6.26 -3.88
C GLY A 97 -15.29 -5.25 -3.64
N ALA A 98 -15.36 -4.12 -4.35
CA ALA A 98 -14.36 -3.06 -4.28
C ALA A 98 -14.25 -2.38 -2.90
N TRP A 99 -15.21 -2.59 -1.99
CA TRP A 99 -15.14 -2.08 -0.61
C TRP A 99 -14.02 -2.74 0.21
N MET A 100 -13.57 -3.94 -0.17
CA MET A 100 -12.43 -4.58 0.47
C MET A 100 -11.11 -3.82 0.30
N GLY A 101 -11.03 -2.89 -0.68
CA GLY A 101 -9.88 -2.00 -0.82
C GLY A 101 -9.63 -1.10 0.40
N PHE A 102 -10.63 -0.92 1.28
CA PHE A 102 -10.47 -0.22 2.56
C PHE A 102 -9.54 -0.97 3.53
N PHE A 103 -9.46 -2.30 3.43
CA PHE A 103 -8.48 -3.09 4.18
C PHE A 103 -7.05 -2.95 3.64
N GLY A 104 -6.86 -2.19 2.56
CA GLY A 104 -5.55 -1.74 2.05
C GLY A 104 -4.71 -0.94 3.05
N VAL A 105 -5.31 -0.52 4.17
CA VAL A 105 -4.60 0.07 5.33
C VAL A 105 -3.55 -0.89 5.90
N LEU A 106 -3.85 -2.19 5.93
CA LEU A 106 -2.97 -3.18 6.54
C LEU A 106 -1.82 -3.52 5.58
N PRO A 107 -0.55 -3.27 5.95
CA PRO A 107 0.58 -3.68 5.14
C PRO A 107 0.52 -5.20 4.92
N TRP A 108 0.95 -5.66 3.74
CA TRP A 108 0.93 -7.06 3.30
C TRP A 108 -0.44 -7.67 3.03
N VAL A 109 -1.35 -7.60 4.00
CA VAL A 109 -2.72 -8.13 3.88
C VAL A 109 -3.51 -7.34 2.85
N GLY A 110 -3.38 -6.02 2.88
CA GLY A 110 -4.02 -5.12 1.93
C GLY A 110 -3.62 -5.40 0.48
N GLU A 111 -2.33 -5.61 0.23
CA GLU A 111 -1.82 -5.91 -1.11
C GLU A 111 -2.29 -7.26 -1.62
N ALA A 112 -2.33 -8.28 -0.77
CA ALA A 112 -2.90 -9.58 -1.15
C ALA A 112 -4.38 -9.46 -1.54
N ILE A 113 -5.17 -8.64 -0.83
CA ILE A 113 -6.56 -8.36 -1.17
C ILE A 113 -6.65 -7.63 -2.52
N ILE A 114 -5.76 -6.67 -2.79
CA ILE A 114 -5.75 -5.93 -4.05
C ILE A 114 -5.39 -6.85 -5.24
N VAL A 115 -4.43 -7.77 -5.09
CA VAL A 115 -4.13 -8.81 -6.08
C VAL A 115 -5.37 -9.68 -6.34
N LEU A 116 -6.09 -10.09 -5.29
CA LEU A 116 -7.32 -10.87 -5.45
C LEU A 116 -8.44 -10.08 -6.14
N LEU A 117 -8.60 -8.79 -5.82
CA LEU A 117 -9.55 -7.91 -6.52
C LEU A 117 -9.20 -7.75 -8.00
N GLY A 118 -7.91 -7.71 -8.32
CA GLY A 118 -7.37 -7.74 -9.67
C GLY A 118 -7.75 -9.02 -10.41
N LEU A 119 -7.47 -10.18 -9.80
CA LEU A 119 -7.82 -11.50 -10.34
C LEU A 119 -9.31 -11.62 -10.65
N MET A 120 -10.14 -11.07 -9.77
CA MET A 120 -11.59 -11.08 -9.91
C MET A 120 -12.12 -10.01 -10.88
N ARG A 121 -11.24 -9.19 -11.48
CA ARG A 121 -11.57 -8.09 -12.38
C ARG A 121 -12.62 -7.15 -11.79
N SER A 122 -12.41 -6.76 -10.54
CA SER A 122 -13.24 -5.77 -9.84
C SER A 122 -13.25 -4.41 -10.57
N ASN A 123 -14.09 -3.47 -10.13
CA ASN A 123 -14.07 -2.13 -10.70
C ASN A 123 -12.78 -1.41 -10.28
N LEU A 124 -11.91 -1.10 -11.26
CA LEU A 124 -10.63 -0.43 -11.06
C LEU A 124 -10.78 0.92 -10.35
N TRP A 125 -11.81 1.70 -10.72
CA TRP A 125 -12.03 3.03 -10.16
C TRP A 125 -12.38 2.97 -8.68
N LEU A 126 -13.33 2.10 -8.31
CA LEU A 126 -13.70 1.93 -6.90
C LEU A 126 -12.56 1.36 -6.07
N THR A 127 -11.81 0.40 -6.62
CA THR A 127 -10.66 -0.20 -5.92
C THR A 127 -9.54 0.82 -5.69
N THR A 128 -9.25 1.65 -6.69
CA THR A 128 -8.26 2.73 -6.57
C THR A 128 -8.70 3.76 -5.54
N LEU A 129 -9.97 4.16 -5.55
CA LEU A 129 -10.50 5.17 -4.63
C LEU A 129 -10.47 4.67 -3.18
N THR A 130 -10.93 3.44 -2.93
CA THR A 130 -10.93 2.87 -1.56
C THR A 130 -9.51 2.66 -1.05
N MET A 131 -8.59 2.23 -1.92
CA MET A 131 -7.17 2.11 -1.60
C MET A 131 -6.52 3.46 -1.30
N PHE A 132 -6.77 4.48 -2.13
CA PHE A 132 -6.23 5.83 -1.94
C PHE A 132 -6.69 6.43 -0.60
N ILE A 133 -7.98 6.29 -0.28
CA ILE A 133 -8.54 6.75 1.00
C ILE A 133 -7.91 5.99 2.18
N GLY A 134 -7.87 4.66 2.14
CA GLY A 134 -7.31 3.86 3.22
C GLY A 134 -5.83 4.16 3.47
N LYS A 135 -5.02 4.18 2.40
CA LYS A 135 -3.59 4.49 2.51
C LYS A 135 -3.35 5.94 2.95
N GLY A 136 -4.15 6.88 2.47
CA GLY A 136 -4.11 8.28 2.91
C GLY A 136 -4.39 8.43 4.41
N ILE A 137 -5.42 7.75 4.94
CA ILE A 137 -5.74 7.74 6.38
C ILE A 137 -4.56 7.21 7.19
N ARG A 138 -3.92 6.13 6.74
CA ARG A 138 -2.76 5.54 7.41
C ARG A 138 -1.61 6.55 7.55
N TYR A 139 -1.20 7.17 6.44
CA TYR A 139 -0.10 8.13 6.46
C TYR A 139 -0.45 9.39 7.26
N ALA A 140 -1.69 9.86 7.15
CA ALA A 140 -2.17 10.98 7.97
C ALA A 140 -2.09 10.65 9.46
N ALA A 141 -2.56 9.46 9.87
CA ALA A 141 -2.48 9.02 11.27
C ALA A 141 -1.03 8.97 11.79
N ILE A 142 -0.08 8.51 10.97
CA ILE A 142 1.35 8.51 11.32
C ILE A 142 1.86 9.94 11.49
N ILE A 143 1.55 10.84 10.56
CA ILE A 143 1.98 12.25 10.63
C ILE A 143 1.39 12.93 11.88
N PHE A 144 0.10 12.77 12.13
CA PHE A 144 -0.55 13.36 13.31
C PHE A 144 0.02 12.80 14.61
N ALA A 145 0.31 11.50 14.66
CA ALA A 145 0.98 10.91 15.82
C ALA A 145 2.38 11.50 16.03
N LEU A 146 3.18 11.68 14.97
CA LEU A 146 4.50 12.29 15.04
C LEU A 146 4.45 13.76 15.48
N GLN A 147 3.55 14.55 14.92
CA GLN A 147 3.37 15.95 15.30
C GLN A 147 2.88 16.09 16.74
N GLY A 148 1.94 15.23 17.16
CA GLY A 148 1.48 15.15 18.53
C GLY A 148 2.62 14.86 19.51
N ILE A 149 3.48 13.89 19.20
CA ILE A 149 4.68 13.59 19.99
C ILE A 149 5.61 14.80 20.03
N ASN A 150 5.90 15.44 18.90
CA ASN A 150 6.78 16.62 18.85
C ASN A 150 6.22 17.83 19.61
N SER A 151 4.90 17.91 19.83
CA SER A 151 4.28 18.99 20.61
C SER A 151 4.30 18.77 22.11
N LEU A 152 4.61 17.54 22.56
CA LEU A 152 4.69 17.15 23.97
C LEU A 152 6.10 17.30 24.57
N PHE A 153 7.12 17.49 23.73
CA PHE A 153 8.52 17.66 24.10
C PHE A 153 9.03 19.03 23.65
#